data_AF-A0A0Q4LC59-F1
#
_entry.id   AF-A0A0Q4LC59-F1
#
_cell.length_a   1.000
_cell.length_b   1.000
_cell.length_c   1.000
_cell.angle_alpha   90.00
_cell.angle_beta   90.00
_cell.angle_gamma   90.00
#
_symmetry.space_group_name_H-M   'P 1'
#
loop_
_entity.id
_entity.type
_entity.pdbx_description
1 polymer ?
#
loop_
_entity_poly.entity_id
_entity_poly.type
_entity_poly.pdbx_seq_one_letter_code
_entity_poly.pdbx_strand_id
1 'polypeptide(L)'
;MAIVKNIRALKGAAVLADRTGASPSLDLKKFNLIYGFNGSGKSTLSRILASLEHGKLQAGLPEACSFEIELADGLRYSSQANLTGLEERVRVFNKDFIAANLRWETGQASPVFYMGVDQTDSAAKIKPIEDALPTAQAVAEGERNVAEEREKAFAEFKKLVARNVSGRLRQPSRYEAPQFIADIEKLGPADTDKLNNAELDAATATCARSNPPAKVMAVGIPVSGFLNTIDSALNWLRRPSAALWWKT
;
A
#
# COMPACT_ATOMS: atom_id res chain seq x y z
N MET A 1 42.29 8.14 24.76
CA MET A 1 41.89 7.04 23.86
C MET A 1 42.38 5.74 24.49
N ALA A 2 41.48 4.88 24.96
CA ALA A 2 41.85 3.67 25.69
C ALA A 2 42.36 2.60 24.72
N ILE A 3 43.47 1.96 25.07
CA ILE A 3 44.07 0.84 24.31
C ILE A 3 43.76 -0.48 24.99
N VAL A 4 43.77 -1.58 24.23
CA VAL A 4 43.76 -2.92 24.81
C VAL A 4 45.05 -3.12 25.59
N LYS A 5 44.93 -3.40 26.90
CA LYS A 5 46.05 -3.54 27.83
C LYS A 5 46.37 -4.99 28.10
N ASN A 6 45.37 -5.85 28.23
CA ASN A 6 45.58 -7.25 28.60
C ASN A 6 44.46 -8.17 28.08
N ILE A 7 44.81 -9.43 27.91
CA ILE A 7 43.86 -10.54 27.83
C ILE A 7 43.89 -11.19 29.21
N ARG A 8 42.92 -10.82 30.05
CA ARG A 8 42.88 -11.15 31.48
C ARG A 8 42.47 -12.59 31.71
N ALA A 9 41.51 -13.09 30.94
CA ALA A 9 41.11 -14.48 30.97
C ALA A 9 41.05 -15.02 29.55
N LEU A 10 41.44 -16.28 29.37
CA LEU A 10 41.36 -17.01 28.12
C LEU A 10 41.19 -18.48 28.44
N LYS A 11 40.21 -19.14 27.83
CA LYS A 11 40.01 -20.58 28.02
C LYS A 11 39.61 -21.22 26.70
N GLY A 12 40.19 -22.37 26.38
CA GLY A 12 39.77 -23.17 25.23
C GLY A 12 40.08 -22.53 23.86
N ALA A 13 41.07 -21.64 23.80
CA ALA A 13 41.46 -20.91 22.60
C ALA A 13 42.44 -21.69 21.70
N ALA A 14 42.07 -22.93 21.38
CA ALA A 14 42.87 -23.88 20.60
C ALA A 14 44.27 -24.12 21.21
N VAL A 15 45.32 -23.67 20.53
CA VAL A 15 46.73 -23.85 20.93
C VAL A 15 47.21 -22.77 21.90
N LEU A 16 46.44 -21.69 22.10
CA LEU A 16 46.80 -20.65 23.05
C LEU A 16 46.57 -21.17 24.48
N ALA A 17 47.57 -20.99 25.33
CA ALA A 17 47.49 -21.39 26.73
C ALA A 17 46.35 -20.64 27.45
N ASP A 18 45.66 -21.36 28.32
CA ASP A 18 44.63 -20.80 29.18
C ASP A 18 45.24 -19.73 30.10
N ARG A 19 44.46 -18.68 30.34
CA ARG A 19 44.80 -17.54 31.18
C ARG A 19 43.69 -17.28 32.19
N THR A 20 44.08 -16.90 33.39
CA THR A 20 43.17 -16.48 34.47
C THR A 20 43.57 -15.09 34.95
N GLY A 21 42.75 -14.47 35.79
CA GLY A 21 43.08 -13.16 36.37
C GLY A 21 44.37 -13.12 37.19
N ALA A 22 44.94 -14.28 37.54
CA ALA A 22 46.23 -14.41 38.22
C ALA A 22 47.42 -14.57 37.24
N SER A 23 47.16 -14.78 35.95
CA SER A 23 48.22 -14.91 34.95
C SER A 23 49.00 -13.60 34.79
N PRO A 24 50.30 -13.67 34.49
CA PRO A 24 51.11 -12.48 34.21
C PRO A 24 50.45 -11.61 33.12
N SER A 25 50.35 -10.31 33.37
CA SER A 25 49.81 -9.35 32.41
C SER A 25 50.64 -9.35 31.12
N LEU A 26 49.96 -9.27 29.98
CA LEU A 26 50.63 -9.11 28.68
C LEU A 26 51.16 -7.68 28.47
N ASP A 27 50.65 -6.71 29.24
CA ASP A 27 51.05 -5.30 29.19
C ASP A 27 51.17 -4.74 27.76
N LEU A 28 50.12 -4.99 26.97
CA LEU A 28 50.05 -4.58 25.57
C LEU A 28 50.16 -3.06 25.46
N LYS A 29 51.03 -2.62 24.55
CA LYS A 29 51.34 -1.21 24.31
C LYS A 29 50.56 -0.67 23.12
N LYS A 30 50.82 0.59 22.78
CA LYS A 30 50.26 1.22 21.56
C LYS A 30 50.61 0.45 20.29
N PHE A 31 51.82 -0.12 20.23
CA PHE A 31 52.30 -0.94 19.13
C PHE A 31 52.82 -2.26 19.69
N ASN A 32 52.40 -3.37 19.11
CA ASN A 32 52.77 -4.71 19.54
C ASN A 32 53.16 -5.53 18.32
N LEU A 33 54.24 -6.30 18.43
CA LEU A 33 54.64 -7.30 17.44
C LEU A 33 54.45 -8.69 18.03
N ILE A 34 53.52 -9.45 17.46
CA ILE A 34 53.24 -10.83 17.88
C ILE A 34 53.59 -11.74 16.70
N TYR A 35 54.59 -12.60 16.90
CA TYR A 35 55.11 -13.50 15.87
C TYR A 35 55.27 -14.93 16.41
N GLY A 36 55.42 -15.89 15.50
CA GLY A 36 55.56 -17.30 15.83
C GLY A 36 55.36 -18.19 14.61
N PHE A 37 55.62 -19.49 14.73
CA PHE A 37 55.50 -20.48 13.65
C PHE A 37 54.06 -20.67 13.15
N ASN A 38 53.90 -21.25 11.97
CA ASN A 38 52.58 -21.69 11.50
C ASN A 38 51.95 -22.65 12.51
N GLY A 39 50.66 -22.45 12.80
CA GLY A 39 49.97 -23.21 13.84
C GLY A 39 50.18 -22.73 15.27
N SER A 40 50.95 -21.65 15.52
CA SER A 40 51.17 -21.11 16.88
C SER A 40 49.98 -20.32 17.47
N GLY A 41 48.81 -20.31 16.81
CA GLY A 41 47.61 -19.62 17.32
C GLY A 41 47.47 -18.13 16.98
N LYS A 42 48.34 -17.56 16.12
CA LYS A 42 48.24 -16.14 15.69
C LYS A 42 46.88 -15.81 15.07
N SER A 43 46.36 -16.70 14.20
CA SER A 43 45.04 -16.51 13.59
C SER A 43 43.90 -16.63 14.61
N THR A 44 44.07 -17.46 15.64
CA THR A 44 43.11 -17.54 16.76
C THR A 44 43.09 -16.22 17.53
N LEU A 45 44.27 -15.66 17.81
CA LEU A 45 44.40 -14.38 18.49
C LEU A 45 43.76 -13.23 17.69
N SER A 46 43.97 -13.18 16.38
CA SER A 46 43.33 -12.15 15.55
C SER A 46 41.80 -12.30 15.51
N ARG A 47 41.26 -13.51 15.53
CA ARG A 47 39.81 -13.76 15.63
C ARG A 47 39.20 -13.37 16.98
N ILE A 48 39.95 -13.53 18.07
CA ILE A 48 39.54 -13.01 19.39
C ILE A 48 39.38 -11.48 19.31
N LEU A 49 40.35 -10.77 18.72
CA LEU A 49 40.25 -9.31 18.53
C LEU A 49 39.12 -8.94 17.57
N ALA A 50 38.92 -9.70 16.50
CA ALA A 50 37.83 -9.45 15.55
C ALA A 50 36.44 -9.68 16.18
N SER A 51 36.35 -10.47 17.25
CA SER A 51 35.10 -10.59 18.01
C SER A 51 34.71 -9.28 18.71
N LEU A 52 35.68 -8.45 19.10
CA LEU A 52 35.43 -7.10 19.62
C LEU A 52 35.01 -6.13 18.51
N GLU A 53 35.54 -6.29 17.29
CA GLU A 53 35.16 -5.47 16.13
C GLU A 53 33.70 -5.68 15.72
N HIS A 54 33.18 -6.90 15.81
CA HIS A 54 31.80 -7.20 15.40
C HIS A 54 30.79 -7.21 16.55
N GLY A 55 31.24 -7.01 17.79
CA GLY A 55 30.36 -7.10 18.98
C GLY A 55 29.81 -8.51 19.24
N LYS A 56 30.34 -9.54 18.57
CA LYS A 56 29.89 -10.93 18.64
C LYS A 56 31.05 -11.89 18.45
N LEU A 57 30.91 -13.12 18.94
CA LEU A 57 31.95 -14.14 18.79
C LEU A 57 32.18 -14.44 17.29
N GLN A 58 33.44 -14.40 16.85
CA GLN A 58 33.81 -14.68 15.47
C GLN A 58 33.62 -16.14 15.06
N ALA A 59 33.15 -16.35 13.83
CA ALA A 59 33.01 -17.68 13.26
C ALA A 59 34.42 -18.31 13.09
N GLY A 60 34.59 -19.54 13.58
CA GLY A 60 35.87 -20.26 13.51
C GLY A 60 36.77 -20.15 14.75
N LEU A 61 36.28 -19.54 15.83
CA LEU A 61 36.80 -19.84 17.18
C LEU A 61 36.24 -21.18 17.68
N PRO A 62 36.98 -21.95 18.49
CA PRO A 62 36.45 -23.15 19.12
C PRO A 62 35.21 -22.84 19.97
N GLU A 63 34.23 -23.75 20.03
CA GLU A 63 32.99 -23.54 20.80
C GLU A 63 33.26 -23.33 22.31
N ALA A 64 34.28 -23.99 22.84
CA ALA A 64 34.71 -23.84 24.24
C ALA A 64 35.52 -22.55 24.50
N CYS A 65 35.78 -21.74 23.47
CA CYS A 65 36.60 -20.54 23.59
C CYS A 65 35.87 -19.44 24.36
N SER A 66 36.47 -18.99 25.46
CA SER A 66 36.02 -17.82 26.20
C SER A 66 37.18 -16.90 26.56
N PHE A 67 36.93 -15.60 26.60
CA PHE A 67 37.97 -14.61 26.88
C PHE A 67 37.41 -13.36 27.56
N GLU A 68 38.30 -12.68 28.31
CA GLU A 68 38.05 -11.36 28.89
C GLU A 68 39.22 -10.44 28.53
N ILE A 69 38.91 -9.31 27.91
CA ILE A 69 39.85 -8.28 27.47
C ILE A 69 39.71 -7.07 28.36
N GLU A 70 40.85 -6.55 28.84
CA GLU A 70 40.94 -5.36 29.68
C GLU A 70 41.56 -4.20 28.89
N LEU A 71 40.88 -3.06 28.92
CA LEU A 71 41.36 -1.79 28.39
C LEU A 71 42.20 -1.03 29.42
N ALA A 72 43.01 -0.08 28.95
CA ALA A 72 43.88 0.73 29.81
C ALA A 72 43.13 1.61 30.83
N ASP A 73 41.86 1.91 30.59
CA ASP A 73 40.97 2.66 31.50
C ASP A 73 40.25 1.75 32.51
N GLY A 74 40.50 0.43 32.48
CA GLY A 74 39.91 -0.55 33.37
C GLY A 74 38.58 -1.14 32.87
N LEU A 75 38.05 -0.69 31.73
CA LEU A 75 36.88 -1.32 31.11
C LEU A 75 37.21 -2.74 30.66
N ARG A 76 36.22 -3.63 30.78
CA ARG A 76 36.37 -5.07 30.50
C ARG A 76 35.30 -5.55 29.53
N TYR A 77 35.72 -6.32 28.55
CA TYR A 77 34.87 -6.93 27.54
C TYR A 77 35.03 -8.44 27.61
N SER A 78 33.93 -9.15 27.82
CA SER A 78 33.92 -10.60 28.02
C SER A 78 33.05 -11.26 26.96
N SER A 79 33.55 -12.36 26.40
CA SER A 79 32.84 -13.13 25.38
C SER A 79 31.49 -13.69 25.85
N GLN A 80 31.26 -13.79 27.16
CA GLN A 80 30.05 -14.36 27.75
C GLN A 80 29.05 -13.31 28.23
N ALA A 81 29.48 -12.05 28.42
CA ALA A 81 28.68 -11.04 29.09
C ALA A 81 28.51 -9.77 28.27
N ASN A 82 29.61 -9.22 27.73
CA ASN A 82 29.56 -7.96 27.01
C ASN A 82 30.71 -7.87 26.00
N LEU A 83 30.38 -8.06 24.72
CA LEU A 83 31.28 -7.86 23.59
C LEU A 83 30.99 -6.56 22.84
N THR A 84 29.89 -5.87 23.13
CA THR A 84 29.45 -4.70 22.36
C THR A 84 30.02 -3.39 22.91
N GLY A 85 30.20 -2.38 22.06
CA GLY A 85 30.72 -1.05 22.40
C GLY A 85 32.13 -0.75 21.89
N LEU A 86 32.76 -1.66 21.14
CA LEU A 86 34.07 -1.49 20.50
C LEU A 86 34.04 -1.59 18.98
N GLU A 87 32.85 -1.72 18.40
CA GLU A 87 32.61 -1.94 16.97
C GLU A 87 33.02 -0.76 16.09
N GLU A 88 33.21 0.43 16.66
CA GLU A 88 33.73 1.61 15.95
C GLU A 88 35.20 1.90 16.27
N ARG A 89 35.78 1.19 17.25
CA ARG A 89 37.11 1.47 17.79
C ARG A 89 38.15 0.41 17.44
N VAL A 90 37.70 -0.82 17.18
CA VAL A 90 38.55 -1.96 16.85
C VAL A 90 38.32 -2.34 15.38
N ARG A 91 39.40 -2.45 14.62
CA ARG A 91 39.40 -2.91 13.22
C ARG A 91 40.47 -3.98 13.06
N VAL A 92 40.12 -5.13 12.50
CA VAL A 92 41.03 -6.28 12.35
C VAL A 92 41.19 -6.65 10.88
N PHE A 93 42.40 -6.46 10.38
CA PHE A 93 42.78 -6.80 9.01
C PHE A 93 43.47 -8.18 8.97
N ASN A 94 42.69 -9.26 9.07
CA ASN A 94 43.20 -10.63 9.02
C ASN A 94 42.82 -11.37 7.71
N LYS A 95 43.11 -12.67 7.62
CA LYS A 95 42.73 -13.49 6.45
C LYS A 95 41.21 -13.55 6.24
N ASP A 96 40.43 -13.52 7.32
CA ASP A 96 38.97 -13.54 7.26
C ASP A 96 38.44 -12.20 6.68
N PHE A 97 39.05 -11.06 7.06
CA PHE A 97 38.80 -9.76 6.43
C PHE A 97 39.10 -9.79 4.92
N ILE A 98 40.24 -10.36 4.53
CA ILE A 98 40.59 -10.50 3.10
C ILE A 98 39.55 -11.35 2.37
N ALA A 99 39.16 -12.50 2.93
CA ALA A 99 38.17 -13.37 2.31
C ALA A 99 36.79 -12.69 2.18
N ALA A 100 36.39 -11.88 3.16
CA ALA A 100 35.13 -11.14 3.12
C ALA A 100 35.14 -9.99 2.10
N ASN A 101 36.30 -9.37 1.86
CA ASN A 101 36.41 -8.15 1.05
C ASN A 101 37.06 -8.36 -0.32
N LEU A 102 37.74 -9.47 -0.58
CA LEU A 102 38.43 -9.74 -1.85
C LEU A 102 37.94 -11.07 -2.42
N ARG A 103 37.12 -11.01 -3.46
CA ARG A 103 36.58 -12.19 -4.17
C ARG A 103 37.54 -12.61 -5.27
N TRP A 104 38.62 -13.28 -4.87
CA TRP A 104 39.72 -13.70 -5.74
C TRP A 104 39.27 -14.50 -6.97
N GLU A 105 38.20 -15.31 -6.88
CA GLU A 105 37.69 -16.13 -8.00
C GLU A 105 37.14 -15.32 -9.17
N THR A 106 36.80 -14.05 -8.94
CA THR A 106 36.23 -13.16 -9.97
C THR A 106 37.16 -12.02 -10.37
N GLY A 107 38.34 -11.90 -9.75
CA GLY A 107 39.24 -10.75 -9.92
C GLY A 107 38.64 -9.42 -9.43
N GLN A 108 37.53 -9.46 -8.69
CA GLN A 108 36.84 -8.29 -8.17
C GLN A 108 37.17 -8.13 -6.68
N ALA A 109 37.73 -6.98 -6.32
CA ALA A 109 37.73 -6.52 -4.94
C ALA A 109 36.32 -6.01 -4.62
N SER A 110 35.77 -6.31 -3.43
CA SER A 110 34.72 -5.46 -2.89
C SER A 110 35.30 -4.06 -2.90
N PRO A 111 34.68 -3.09 -3.61
CA PRO A 111 35.22 -1.75 -3.66
C PRO A 111 35.45 -1.31 -2.22
N VAL A 112 36.58 -0.65 -1.94
CA VAL A 112 36.88 -0.02 -0.64
C VAL A 112 35.90 1.12 -0.45
N PHE A 113 34.64 0.75 -0.30
CA PHE A 113 33.48 1.59 -0.23
C PHE A 113 33.05 1.50 1.21
N TYR A 114 33.12 2.64 1.86
CA TYR A 114 32.50 2.93 3.14
C TYR A 114 30.99 2.65 3.02
N MET A 115 30.59 1.38 3.14
CA MET A 115 29.20 0.96 3.08
C MET A 115 29.06 -0.33 3.87
N GLY A 116 28.36 -0.20 5.00
CA GLY A 116 28.31 -1.17 6.08
C GLY A 116 27.82 -2.56 5.68
N VAL A 117 28.21 -3.51 6.52
CA VAL A 117 27.90 -4.95 6.49
C VAL A 117 26.39 -5.25 6.35
N ASP A 118 25.51 -4.27 6.61
CA ASP A 118 24.06 -4.38 6.45
C ASP A 118 23.59 -4.55 4.99
N GLN A 119 24.41 -4.22 4.00
CA GLN A 119 24.03 -4.31 2.59
C GLN A 119 24.25 -5.70 1.99
N THR A 120 25.06 -6.59 2.57
CA THR A 120 25.19 -7.97 2.05
C THR A 120 23.92 -8.79 2.27
N ASP A 121 23.24 -8.56 3.41
CA ASP A 121 21.92 -9.17 3.66
C ASP A 121 20.84 -8.57 2.76
N SER A 122 20.96 -7.28 2.43
CA SER A 122 20.05 -6.60 1.52
C SER A 122 20.23 -7.09 0.07
N ALA A 123 21.47 -7.27 -0.39
CA ALA A 123 21.77 -7.85 -1.71
C ALA A 123 21.29 -9.31 -1.84
N ALA A 124 21.31 -10.09 -0.75
CA ALA A 124 20.74 -11.44 -0.73
C ALA A 124 19.21 -11.43 -0.82
N LYS A 125 18.55 -10.39 -0.30
CA LYS A 125 17.09 -10.20 -0.39
C LYS A 125 16.62 -9.61 -1.72
N ILE A 126 17.48 -8.87 -2.44
CA ILE A 126 17.16 -8.25 -3.72
C ILE A 126 17.01 -9.30 -4.83
N LYS A 127 17.90 -10.29 -4.90
CA LYS A 127 17.86 -11.35 -5.94
C LYS A 127 16.51 -12.07 -6.06
N PRO A 128 15.91 -12.61 -4.98
CA PRO A 128 14.61 -13.29 -5.10
C PRO A 128 13.46 -12.33 -5.48
N ILE A 129 13.59 -11.04 -5.16
CA ILE A 129 12.60 -10.01 -5.54
C ILE A 129 12.73 -9.66 -7.02
N GLU A 130 13.95 -9.55 -7.54
CA GLU A 130 14.22 -9.34 -8.97
C GLU A 130 13.74 -10.52 -9.81
N ASP A 131 13.92 -11.75 -9.34
CA ASP A 131 13.45 -12.97 -10.02
C ASP A 131 11.91 -13.07 -10.05
N ALA A 132 11.21 -12.51 -9.04
CA ALA A 132 9.75 -12.51 -8.96
C ALA A 132 9.08 -11.33 -9.72
N LEU A 133 9.84 -10.27 -10.03
CA LEU A 133 9.38 -9.08 -10.73
C LEU A 133 8.76 -9.36 -12.12
N PRO A 134 9.39 -10.15 -13.02
CA PRO A 134 8.85 -10.37 -14.36
C PRO A 134 7.52 -11.12 -14.34
N THR A 135 7.33 -12.05 -13.41
CA THR A 135 6.06 -12.79 -13.26
C THR A 135 4.94 -11.87 -12.79
N ALA A 136 5.21 -11.00 -11.81
CA ALA A 136 4.23 -10.03 -11.33
C ALA A 136 3.86 -8.98 -12.40
N GLN A 137 4.83 -8.53 -13.19
CA GLN A 137 4.60 -7.60 -14.30
C GLN A 137 3.74 -8.22 -15.40
N ALA A 138 4.00 -9.47 -15.78
CA ALA A 138 3.21 -10.17 -16.79
C ALA A 138 1.74 -10.36 -16.37
N VAL A 139 1.48 -10.65 -15.08
CA VAL A 139 0.12 -10.74 -14.54
C VAL A 139 -0.57 -9.39 -14.57
N ALA A 140 0.11 -8.32 -14.12
CA ALA A 140 -0.45 -6.97 -14.12
C ALA A 140 -0.75 -6.45 -15.53
N GLU A 141 0.09 -6.78 -16.52
CA GLU A 141 -0.13 -6.43 -17.91
C GLU A 141 -1.32 -7.20 -18.50
N GLY A 142 -1.46 -8.49 -18.18
CA GLY A 142 -2.63 -9.29 -18.55
C GLY A 142 -3.94 -8.73 -17.98
N GLU A 143 -3.96 -8.37 -16.70
CA GLU A 143 -5.15 -7.78 -16.05
C GLU A 143 -5.52 -6.41 -16.64
N ARG A 144 -4.52 -5.59 -16.99
CA ARG A 144 -4.75 -4.30 -17.67
C ARG A 144 -5.38 -4.48 -19.04
N ASN A 145 -4.88 -5.41 -19.84
CA ASN A 145 -5.43 -5.68 -21.16
C ASN A 145 -6.90 -6.13 -21.08
N VAL A 146 -7.24 -7.00 -20.12
CA VAL A 146 -8.63 -7.42 -19.89
C VAL A 146 -9.50 -6.26 -19.41
N ALA A 147 -8.99 -5.37 -18.55
CA ALA A 147 -9.71 -4.19 -18.10
C ALA A 147 -10.00 -3.23 -19.27
N GLU A 148 -9.02 -2.99 -20.14
CA GLU A 148 -9.19 -2.15 -21.33
C GLU A 148 -10.21 -2.73 -22.32
N GLU A 149 -10.19 -4.05 -22.54
CA GLU A 149 -11.18 -4.72 -23.39
C GLU A 149 -12.60 -4.56 -22.84
N ARG A 150 -12.78 -4.73 -21.53
CA ARG A 150 -14.06 -4.53 -20.85
C ARG A 150 -14.53 -3.08 -20.95
N GLU A 151 -13.63 -2.12 -20.79
CA GLU A 151 -13.96 -0.70 -20.92
C GLU A 151 -14.37 -0.34 -22.35
N LYS A 152 -13.66 -0.86 -23.36
CA LYS A 152 -14.01 -0.70 -24.77
C LYS A 152 -15.39 -1.31 -25.07
N ALA A 153 -15.64 -2.54 -24.64
CA ALA A 153 -16.93 -3.20 -24.81
C ALA A 153 -18.07 -2.43 -24.13
N PHE A 154 -17.83 -1.89 -22.93
CA PHE A 154 -18.81 -1.08 -22.22
C PHE A 154 -19.07 0.28 -22.89
N ALA A 155 -18.03 0.91 -23.44
CA ALA A 155 -18.16 2.13 -24.22
C ALA A 155 -18.96 1.91 -25.51
N GLU A 156 -18.74 0.80 -26.21
CA GLU A 156 -19.54 0.41 -27.38
C GLU A 156 -20.99 0.13 -27.02
N PHE A 157 -21.23 -0.60 -25.92
CA PHE A 157 -22.58 -0.86 -25.42
C PHE A 157 -23.34 0.44 -25.14
N LYS A 158 -22.73 1.39 -24.42
CA LYS A 158 -23.32 2.73 -24.16
C LYS A 158 -23.70 3.45 -25.45
N LYS A 159 -22.82 3.44 -26.46
CA LYS A 159 -23.09 4.07 -27.76
C LYS A 159 -24.25 3.38 -28.49
N LEU A 160 -24.27 2.05 -28.50
CA LEU A 160 -25.33 1.29 -29.17
C LEU A 160 -26.69 1.55 -28.52
N VAL A 161 -26.77 1.53 -27.20
CA VAL A 161 -28.02 1.79 -26.48
C VAL A 161 -28.49 3.22 -26.69
N ALA A 162 -27.60 4.21 -26.60
CA ALA A 162 -27.94 5.61 -26.89
C ALA A 162 -28.53 5.77 -28.30
N ARG A 163 -27.91 5.17 -29.32
CA ARG A 163 -28.44 5.18 -30.69
C ARG A 163 -29.80 4.51 -30.79
N ASN A 164 -30.00 3.39 -30.10
CA ASN A 164 -31.26 2.66 -30.11
C ASN A 164 -32.40 3.50 -29.48
N VAL A 165 -32.11 4.15 -28.36
CA VAL A 165 -33.05 5.08 -27.68
C VAL A 165 -33.37 6.27 -28.59
N SER A 166 -32.35 6.89 -29.17
CA SER A 166 -32.51 8.00 -30.12
C SER A 166 -33.41 7.64 -31.31
N GLY A 167 -33.15 6.46 -31.92
CA GLY A 167 -33.91 5.97 -33.06
C GLY A 167 -35.38 5.66 -32.73
N ARG A 168 -35.64 5.06 -31.56
CA ARG A 168 -37.01 4.79 -31.11
C ARG A 168 -37.78 6.07 -30.82
N LEU A 169 -37.15 7.04 -30.15
CA LEU A 169 -37.79 8.29 -29.78
C LEU A 169 -37.83 9.33 -30.91
N ARG A 170 -37.19 9.05 -32.06
CA ARG A 170 -37.08 9.94 -33.23
C ARG A 170 -36.68 11.37 -32.84
N GLN A 171 -35.74 11.49 -31.90
CA GLN A 171 -35.30 12.80 -31.43
C GLN A 171 -34.59 13.57 -32.55
N PRO A 172 -34.87 14.87 -32.73
CA PRO A 172 -34.24 15.68 -33.77
C PRO A 172 -32.77 16.01 -33.45
N SER A 173 -32.37 15.97 -32.18
CA SER A 173 -31.01 16.24 -31.72
C SER A 173 -30.17 14.97 -31.64
N ARG A 174 -28.86 15.11 -31.86
CA ARG A 174 -27.89 14.01 -31.68
C ARG A 174 -27.90 13.56 -30.22
N TYR A 175 -28.28 12.31 -29.99
CA TYR A 175 -28.28 11.68 -28.67
C TYR A 175 -27.13 10.69 -28.57
N GLU A 176 -26.18 10.99 -27.69
CA GLU A 176 -24.89 10.30 -27.58
C GLU A 176 -24.68 9.72 -26.19
N ALA A 177 -23.69 8.81 -26.06
CA ALA A 177 -23.41 8.08 -24.82
C ALA A 177 -23.34 8.93 -23.52
N PRO A 178 -22.77 10.16 -23.50
CA PRO A 178 -22.74 10.98 -22.28
C PRO A 178 -24.13 11.44 -21.81
N GLN A 179 -25.03 11.76 -22.74
CA GLN A 179 -26.40 12.18 -22.42
C GLN A 179 -27.21 11.00 -21.89
N PHE A 180 -27.01 9.82 -22.48
CA PHE A 180 -27.61 8.57 -22.01
C PHE A 180 -27.23 8.22 -20.57
N ILE A 181 -25.96 8.38 -20.20
CA ILE A 181 -25.53 8.13 -18.81
C ILE A 181 -26.18 9.12 -17.86
N ALA A 182 -26.19 10.42 -18.19
CA ALA A 182 -26.81 11.45 -17.36
C ALA A 182 -28.32 11.22 -17.18
N ASP A 183 -29.01 10.71 -18.20
CA ASP A 183 -30.44 10.39 -18.11
C ASP A 183 -30.69 9.15 -17.25
N ILE A 184 -29.86 8.10 -17.36
CA ILE A 184 -29.93 6.94 -16.46
C ILE A 184 -29.70 7.35 -15.00
N GLU A 185 -28.71 8.20 -14.74
CA GLU A 185 -28.42 8.68 -13.38
C GLU A 185 -29.59 9.48 -12.79
N LYS A 186 -30.28 10.29 -13.61
CA LYS A 186 -31.50 11.00 -13.19
C LYS A 186 -32.68 10.07 -12.93
N LEU A 187 -32.85 9.04 -13.76
CA LEU A 187 -33.92 8.05 -13.62
C LEU A 187 -33.71 7.17 -12.38
N GLY A 188 -32.46 7.00 -11.94
CA GLY A 188 -32.11 6.19 -10.78
C GLY A 188 -32.46 4.71 -10.96
N PRO A 189 -32.26 3.87 -9.92
CA PRO A 189 -32.71 2.48 -9.93
C PRO A 189 -34.23 2.42 -9.73
N ALA A 190 -34.99 2.86 -10.72
CA ALA A 190 -36.45 2.76 -10.72
C ALA A 190 -36.85 1.36 -11.19
N ASP A 191 -37.11 0.46 -10.24
CA ASP A 191 -37.70 -0.86 -10.52
C ASP A 191 -39.24 -0.79 -10.66
N THR A 192 -39.83 0.41 -10.62
CA THR A 192 -41.29 0.58 -10.44
C THR A 192 -42.09 0.85 -11.71
N ASP A 193 -41.48 1.18 -12.85
CA ASP A 193 -42.23 1.51 -14.07
C ASP A 193 -41.63 0.86 -15.34
N LYS A 194 -41.46 -0.47 -15.31
CA LYS A 194 -41.13 -1.23 -16.53
C LYS A 194 -42.38 -1.34 -17.41
N LEU A 195 -42.46 -0.49 -18.43
CA LEU A 195 -43.46 -0.64 -19.49
C LEU A 195 -43.33 -2.03 -20.13
N ASN A 196 -44.45 -2.73 -20.30
CA ASN A 196 -44.44 -3.96 -21.08
C ASN A 196 -44.21 -3.64 -22.57
N ASN A 197 -43.85 -4.65 -23.38
CA ASN A 197 -43.52 -4.42 -24.79
C ASN A 197 -44.65 -3.72 -25.58
N ALA A 198 -45.92 -4.02 -25.26
CA ALA A 198 -47.07 -3.42 -25.94
C ALA A 198 -47.27 -1.94 -25.56
N GLU A 199 -47.09 -1.59 -24.30
CA GLU A 199 -47.12 -0.21 -23.80
C GLU A 199 -45.96 0.61 -24.36
N LEU A 200 -44.78 0.01 -24.45
CA LEU A 200 -43.59 0.62 -25.06
C LEU A 200 -43.82 0.91 -26.55
N ASP A 201 -44.40 -0.03 -27.30
CA ASP A 201 -44.73 0.16 -28.72
C ASP A 201 -45.78 1.26 -28.91
N ALA A 202 -46.79 1.32 -28.05
CA ALA A 202 -47.81 2.37 -28.08
C ALA A 202 -47.23 3.77 -27.78
N ALA A 203 -46.32 3.87 -26.80
CA ALA A 203 -45.61 5.11 -26.48
C ALA A 203 -44.68 5.53 -27.63
N THR A 204 -43.97 4.57 -28.24
CA THR A 204 -43.10 4.79 -29.40
C THR A 204 -43.92 5.28 -30.62
N ALA A 205 -45.08 4.67 -30.87
CA ALA A 205 -46.00 5.10 -31.92
C ALA A 205 -46.56 6.52 -31.69
N THR A 206 -46.72 6.93 -30.43
CA THR A 206 -47.12 8.29 -30.06
C THR A 206 -46.02 9.30 -30.37
N CYS A 207 -44.75 8.95 -30.09
CA CYS A 207 -43.59 9.77 -30.45
C CYS A 207 -43.38 9.89 -31.97
N ALA A 208 -43.87 8.92 -32.75
CA ALA A 208 -43.76 8.91 -34.21
C ALA A 208 -44.79 9.79 -34.95
N ARG A 209 -45.73 10.42 -34.24
CA ARG A 209 -46.77 11.28 -34.84
C ARG A 209 -46.17 12.60 -35.32
N SER A 210 -46.45 12.99 -36.56
CA SER A 210 -46.01 14.28 -37.13
C SER A 210 -46.81 15.49 -36.63
N ASN A 211 -48.05 15.28 -36.19
CA ASN A 211 -48.91 16.33 -35.66
C ASN A 211 -49.16 16.12 -34.15
N PRO A 212 -49.17 17.21 -33.35
CA PRO A 212 -49.44 17.13 -31.92
C PRO A 212 -50.83 16.53 -31.65
N PRO A 213 -51.01 15.79 -30.53
CA PRO A 213 -52.31 15.22 -30.18
C PRO A 213 -53.37 16.32 -30.07
N ALA A 214 -54.59 16.00 -30.50
CA ALA A 214 -55.72 16.93 -30.47
C ALA A 214 -55.87 17.51 -29.05
N LYS A 215 -55.91 18.84 -28.95
CA LYS A 215 -56.03 19.55 -27.68
C LYS A 215 -57.33 19.10 -27.01
N VAL A 216 -57.23 18.43 -25.87
CA VAL A 216 -58.39 18.02 -25.10
C VAL A 216 -59.16 19.29 -24.72
N MET A 217 -60.40 19.40 -25.17
CA MET A 217 -61.22 20.57 -24.87
C MET A 217 -61.45 20.64 -23.37
N ALA A 218 -61.14 21.78 -22.76
CA ALA A 218 -61.45 22.02 -21.36
C ALA A 218 -62.97 21.90 -21.18
N VAL A 219 -63.40 20.96 -20.34
CA VAL A 219 -64.78 20.87 -19.91
C VAL A 219 -65.05 22.10 -19.04
N GLY A 220 -65.68 23.11 -19.62
CA GLY A 220 -66.10 24.30 -18.89
C GLY A 220 -67.24 23.94 -17.95
N ILE A 221 -66.96 23.89 -16.65
CA ILE A 221 -68.01 23.83 -15.63
C ILE A 221 -68.74 25.18 -15.67
N PRO A 222 -70.07 25.24 -15.92
CA PRO A 222 -70.80 26.49 -16.00
C PRO A 222 -71.02 27.07 -14.59
N VAL A 223 -69.97 27.70 -14.05
CA VAL A 223 -69.99 28.29 -12.70
C VAL A 223 -71.09 29.35 -12.56
N SER A 224 -71.39 30.10 -13.61
CA SER A 224 -72.47 31.10 -13.61
C SER A 224 -73.87 30.49 -13.42
N GLY A 225 -74.14 29.34 -14.03
CA GLY A 225 -75.40 28.62 -13.81
C GLY A 225 -75.55 28.15 -12.36
N PHE A 226 -74.45 27.67 -11.77
CA PHE A 226 -74.42 27.26 -10.38
C PHE A 226 -74.64 28.44 -9.42
N LEU A 227 -73.97 29.57 -9.66
CA LEU A 227 -74.11 30.78 -8.84
C LEU A 227 -75.51 31.41 -8.92
N ASN A 228 -76.11 31.47 -10.11
CA ASN A 228 -77.49 31.97 -10.27
C ASN A 228 -78.50 31.12 -9.48
N THR A 229 -78.27 29.81 -9.42
CA THR A 229 -79.12 28.89 -8.65
C THR A 229 -79.00 29.15 -7.15
N ILE A 230 -77.77 29.41 -6.67
CA ILE A 230 -77.49 29.78 -5.28
C ILE A 230 -78.14 31.13 -4.92
N ASP A 231 -77.98 32.16 -5.76
CA ASP A 231 -78.55 33.49 -5.51
C ASP A 231 -80.09 33.47 -5.52
N SER A 232 -80.69 32.65 -6.40
CA SER A 232 -82.15 32.47 -6.44
C SER A 232 -82.66 31.84 -5.14
N ALA A 233 -81.95 30.85 -4.60
CA ALA A 233 -82.29 30.23 -3.31
C ALA A 233 -82.10 31.20 -2.13
N LEU A 234 -81.03 32.00 -2.14
CA LEU A 234 -80.75 33.01 -1.11
C LEU A 234 -81.79 34.14 -1.10
N ASN A 235 -82.25 34.59 -2.27
CA ASN A 235 -83.31 35.59 -2.39
C ASN A 235 -84.68 35.07 -1.95
N TRP A 236 -84.95 33.77 -2.15
CA TRP A 236 -86.17 33.15 -1.64
C TRP A 236 -86.18 33.10 -0.10
N LEU A 237 -85.04 32.75 0.51
CA LEU A 237 -84.87 32.69 1.97
C LEU A 237 -84.88 34.08 2.65
N ARG A 238 -84.49 35.16 1.94
CA ARG A 238 -84.39 36.52 2.48
C ARG A 238 -85.69 37.33 2.44
N ARG A 239 -86.81 36.79 1.96
CA ARG A 239 -88.09 37.52 2.00
C ARG A 239 -88.62 37.57 3.45
N PRO A 240 -88.78 38.77 4.05
CA PRO A 240 -89.32 38.89 5.40
C PRO A 240 -90.80 38.48 5.44
N SER A 241 -91.17 37.68 6.44
CA SER A 241 -92.56 37.40 6.79
C SER A 241 -93.23 38.70 7.25
N ALA A 242 -93.91 39.38 6.34
CA ALA A 242 -94.73 40.54 6.69
C ALA A 242 -95.94 40.05 7.50
N ALA A 243 -95.84 40.28 8.80
CA ALA A 243 -96.85 39.98 9.80
C ALA A 243 -98.15 40.74 9.50
N LEU A 244 -99.15 39.95 9.13
CA LEU A 244 -100.53 39.94 9.61
C LEU A 244 -100.77 40.74 10.92
N TRP A 245 -101.07 42.05 10.89
CA TRP A 245 -101.77 42.72 12.01
C TRP A 245 -102.74 43.83 11.56
N TRP A 246 -104.01 43.52 11.82
CA TRP A 246 -105.25 44.28 11.96
C TRP A 246 -105.18 45.79 12.27
N LYS A 247 -106.12 46.56 11.69
CA LYS A 247 -106.79 47.69 12.36
C LYS A 247 -108.19 47.96 11.78
N THR A 248 -109.18 47.86 12.69
CA THR A 248 -110.60 48.29 12.70
C THR A 248 -111.55 47.77 11.64
#